data_AF-A0A4R8MM74-F1
#
_entry.id   AF-A0A4R8MM74-F1
#
_cell.length_a   1.000
_cell.length_b   1.000
_cell.length_c   1.000
_cell.angle_alpha   90.00
_cell.angle_beta   90.00
_cell.angle_gamma   90.00
#
_symmetry.space_group_name_H-M   'P 1'
#
loop_
_entity.id
_entity.type
_entity.pdbx_description
1 polymer ?
#
loop_
_entity_poly.entity_id
_entity_poly.type
_entity_poly.pdbx_seq_one_letter_code
_entity_poly.pdbx_strand_id
1 'polypeptide(L)'
;MNSNSFLTSSILYDWIPEFEFNSYDLSDLVVPSQDLEKECIFIEEQLNVCLAIYKKGTSAKPKGLCTTFKFAILESTALTLCQRLENKLNGNILVVYAKPLQRW
;
A
#
# COMPACT_ATOMS: atom_id res chain seq x y z
N MET A 1 12.92 18.40 4.58
CA MET A 1 12.89 17.07 5.22
C MET A 1 11.99 16.19 4.39
N ASN A 2 12.42 14.99 4.02
CA ASN A 2 11.57 14.04 3.32
C ASN A 2 10.38 13.72 4.22
N SER A 3 9.19 14.18 3.84
CA SER A 3 7.94 13.90 4.57
C SER A 3 7.66 12.42 4.70
N ASN A 4 8.34 11.59 3.90
CA ASN A 4 8.12 10.16 3.77
C ASN A 4 9.09 9.31 4.63
N SER A 5 9.99 9.93 5.41
CA SER A 5 10.96 9.19 6.24
C SER A 5 10.30 8.29 7.30
N PHE A 6 9.05 8.55 7.67
CA PHE A 6 8.30 7.67 8.56
C PHE A 6 8.06 6.28 7.95
N LEU A 7 8.07 6.15 6.62
CA LEU A 7 7.87 4.87 5.94
C LEU A 7 9.08 3.95 6.04
N THR A 8 10.29 4.49 6.31
CA THR A 8 11.51 3.66 6.44
C THR A 8 11.49 2.79 7.70
N SER A 9 10.51 2.95 8.59
CA SER A 9 10.31 2.05 9.73
C SER A 9 9.50 0.81 9.38
N SER A 10 9.02 0.67 8.14
CA SER A 10 8.22 -0.47 7.68
C SER A 10 8.76 -0.98 6.35
N ILE A 11 8.96 -2.29 6.28
CA ILE A 11 9.42 -2.97 5.05
C ILE A 11 8.28 -3.17 4.05
N LEU A 12 7.03 -2.92 4.46
CA LEU A 12 5.85 -2.95 3.59
C LEU A 12 6.00 -2.05 2.37
N TYR A 13 6.85 -1.02 2.42
CA TYR A 13 7.00 -0.02 1.36
C TYR A 13 8.31 -0.11 0.58
N ASP A 14 9.09 -1.17 0.76
CA ASP A 14 10.39 -1.37 0.08
C ASP A 14 10.25 -1.51 -1.45
N TRP A 15 9.05 -1.78 -1.95
CA TRP A 15 8.76 -1.86 -3.38
C TRP A 15 8.56 -0.49 -4.05
N ILE A 16 8.39 0.60 -3.29
CA ILE A 16 8.23 1.95 -3.85
C ILE A 16 9.61 2.41 -4.35
N PRO A 17 9.80 2.70 -5.65
CA PRO A 17 11.12 3.05 -6.16
C PRO A 17 11.63 4.39 -5.58
N GLU A 18 12.95 4.54 -5.43
CA GLU A 18 13.55 5.69 -4.70
C GLU A 18 13.20 7.06 -5.30
N PHE A 19 13.06 7.15 -6.62
CA PHE A 19 12.67 8.41 -7.27
C PHE A 19 11.25 8.81 -6.84
N GLU A 20 10.33 7.86 -6.80
CA GLU A 20 8.97 8.00 -6.30
C GLU A 20 8.94 8.28 -4.80
N PHE A 21 9.76 7.59 -4.01
CA PHE A 21 9.86 7.78 -2.56
C PHE A 21 10.20 9.24 -2.19
N ASN A 22 11.04 9.89 -2.99
CA ASN A 22 11.50 11.26 -2.75
C ASN A 22 10.68 12.34 -3.47
N SER A 23 9.84 11.97 -4.46
CA SER A 23 9.11 12.93 -5.30
C SER A 23 7.59 12.86 -5.18
N TYR A 24 7.04 11.79 -4.59
CA TYR A 24 5.60 11.57 -4.43
C TYR A 24 5.10 12.04 -3.07
N ASP A 25 3.85 12.49 -3.06
CA ASP A 25 3.12 12.74 -1.83
C ASP A 25 2.62 11.41 -1.27
N LEU A 26 3.38 10.87 -0.31
CA LEU A 26 3.06 9.64 0.43
C LEU A 26 2.56 9.93 1.85
N SER A 27 2.24 11.19 2.17
CA SER A 27 1.88 11.63 3.52
C SER A 27 0.61 10.97 4.08
N ASP A 28 -0.22 10.40 3.20
CA ASP A 28 -1.45 9.69 3.55
C ASP A 28 -1.25 8.20 3.79
N LEU A 29 -0.05 7.66 3.55
CA LEU A 29 0.26 6.28 3.92
C LEU A 29 0.34 6.12 5.44
N VAL A 30 -0.05 4.94 5.92
CA VAL A 30 -0.08 4.57 7.32
C VAL A 30 0.85 3.40 7.56
N VAL A 31 1.86 3.59 8.42
CA VAL A 31 2.66 2.48 8.92
C VAL A 31 1.81 1.67 9.90
N PRO A 32 1.47 0.40 9.58
CA PRO A 32 0.69 -0.45 10.48
C PRO A 32 1.55 -0.91 11.67
N SER A 33 0.92 -1.51 12.69
CA SER A 33 1.64 -2.22 13.74
C SER A 33 2.37 -3.45 13.19
N GLN A 34 3.45 -3.90 13.84
CA GLN A 34 4.26 -5.05 13.40
C GLN A 34 3.45 -6.33 13.10
N ASP A 35 2.40 -6.64 13.87
CA ASP A 35 1.58 -7.83 13.64
C ASP A 35 0.77 -7.73 12.35
N LEU A 36 0.21 -6.55 12.08
CA LEU A 36 -0.50 -6.26 10.83
C LEU A 36 0.46 -6.21 9.65
N GLU A 37 1.66 -5.67 9.84
CA GLU A 37 2.70 -5.63 8.81
C GLU A 37 3.07 -7.05 8.34
N LYS A 38 3.30 -7.98 9.27
CA LYS A 38 3.56 -9.40 8.94
C LYS A 38 2.41 -10.02 8.15
N GLU A 39 1.17 -9.73 8.52
CA GLU A 39 -0.01 -10.22 7.81
C GLU A 39 -0.11 -9.63 6.40
N CYS A 40 0.21 -8.34 6.23
CA CYS A 40 0.27 -7.69 4.93
C CYS A 40 1.32 -8.35 4.03
N ILE A 41 2.54 -8.56 4.54
CA ILE A 41 3.63 -9.20 3.80
C ILE A 41 3.23 -10.61 3.36
N PHE A 42 2.64 -11.39 4.27
CA PHE A 42 2.16 -12.73 3.94
C PHE A 42 1.13 -12.71 2.79
N ILE A 43 0.21 -11.75 2.80
CA ILE A 43 -0.79 -11.58 1.74
C ILE A 43 -0.13 -11.10 0.43
N GLU A 44 0.82 -10.17 0.48
CA GLU A 44 1.59 -9.70 -0.67
C GLU A 44 2.31 -10.84 -1.38
N GLU A 45 2.95 -11.72 -0.62
CA GLU A 45 3.67 -12.89 -1.13
C GLU A 45 2.70 -13.92 -1.69
N GLN A 46 1.63 -14.24 -0.97
CA GLN A 46 0.64 -15.24 -1.38
C GLN A 46 -0.09 -14.83 -2.67
N LEU A 47 -0.43 -13.55 -2.81
CA LEU A 47 -1.19 -13.03 -3.94
C LEU A 47 -0.30 -12.49 -5.07
N ASN A 48 1.01 -12.40 -4.84
CA ASN A 48 1.96 -11.73 -5.72
C ASN A 48 1.50 -10.30 -6.10
N VAL A 49 1.29 -9.47 -5.07
CA VAL A 49 0.83 -8.08 -5.19
C VAL A 49 1.66 -7.16 -4.28
N CYS A 50 1.50 -5.85 -4.46
CA CYS A 50 2.00 -4.84 -3.53
C CYS A 50 0.82 -4.18 -2.80
N LEU A 51 0.89 -4.02 -1.49
CA LEU A 51 -0.15 -3.43 -0.66
C LEU A 51 0.29 -2.06 -0.16
N ALA A 52 -0.66 -1.13 -0.14
CA ALA A 52 -0.49 0.13 0.56
C ALA A 52 -1.71 0.43 1.41
N ILE A 53 -1.45 0.94 2.61
CA ILE A 53 -2.49 1.32 3.57
C ILE A 53 -2.53 2.85 3.63
N TYR A 54 -3.71 3.41 3.42
CA TYR A 54 -3.96 4.85 3.43
C TYR A 54 -4.84 5.27 4.60
N LYS A 55 -4.64 6.49 5.08
CA LYS A 55 -5.54 7.11 6.08
C LYS A 55 -6.97 7.12 5.56
N LYS A 56 -7.93 6.95 6.48
CA LYS A 56 -9.34 7.13 6.16
C LYS A 56 -9.60 8.50 5.52
N GLY A 57 -10.38 8.55 4.44
CA GLY A 57 -10.71 9.79 3.74
C GLY A 57 -9.62 10.31 2.79
N THR A 58 -8.58 9.51 2.54
CA THR A 58 -7.56 9.84 1.54
C THR A 58 -8.22 10.10 0.18
N SER A 59 -7.84 11.20 -0.43
CA SER A 59 -8.22 11.53 -1.81
C SER A 59 -7.02 11.29 -2.73
N ALA A 60 -7.28 10.92 -3.99
CA ALA A 60 -6.21 10.78 -4.97
C ALA A 60 -5.53 12.14 -5.19
N LYS A 61 -4.22 12.19 -4.96
CA LYS A 61 -3.40 13.40 -5.13
C LYS A 61 -2.55 13.31 -6.39
N PRO A 62 -2.23 14.44 -7.05
CA PRO A 62 -1.24 14.47 -8.10
C PRO A 62 0.09 13.89 -7.61
N LYS A 63 0.70 12.99 -8.39
CA LYS A 63 1.94 12.28 -8.01
C LYS A 63 1.79 11.42 -6.75
N GLY A 64 0.58 10.97 -6.39
CA GLY A 64 0.38 9.92 -5.39
C GLY A 64 0.36 8.54 -6.06
N LEU A 65 0.62 7.46 -5.30
CA LEU A 65 0.67 6.11 -5.87
C LEU A 65 -0.63 5.73 -6.59
N CYS A 66 -1.81 6.11 -6.04
CA CYS A 66 -3.11 5.86 -6.68
C CYS A 66 -3.24 6.48 -8.09
N THR A 67 -2.59 7.62 -8.33
CA THR A 67 -2.61 8.29 -9.65
C THR A 67 -1.50 7.83 -10.58
N THR A 68 -0.49 7.15 -10.04
CA THR A 68 0.70 6.75 -10.79
C THR A 68 0.62 5.29 -11.23
N PHE A 69 0.20 4.40 -10.34
CA PHE A 69 0.29 2.96 -10.53
C PHE A 69 -1.07 2.30 -10.68
N LYS A 70 -1.10 1.24 -11.50
CA LYS A 70 -2.26 0.39 -11.73
C LYS A 70 -2.56 -0.47 -10.51
N PHE A 71 -3.84 -0.62 -10.21
CA PHE A 71 -4.32 -1.57 -9.21
C PHE A 71 -4.14 -3.01 -9.71
N ALA A 72 -4.02 -3.96 -8.76
CA ALA A 72 -4.05 -5.38 -9.09
C ALA A 72 -5.48 -5.83 -9.41
N ILE A 73 -5.61 -6.76 -10.34
CA ILE A 73 -6.87 -7.49 -10.56
C ILE A 73 -6.86 -8.70 -9.64
N LEU A 74 -7.83 -8.77 -8.73
CA LEU A 74 -7.93 -9.85 -7.75
C LEU A 74 -9.04 -10.84 -8.12
N GLU A 75 -8.75 -12.13 -7.94
CA GLU A 75 -9.76 -13.18 -7.97
C GLU A 75 -10.60 -13.19 -6.68
N SER A 76 -11.73 -13.89 -6.68
CA SER A 76 -12.71 -13.87 -5.57
C SER A 76 -12.15 -14.32 -4.21
N THR A 77 -11.27 -15.30 -4.20
CA THR A 77 -10.55 -15.77 -2.99
C THR A 77 -9.58 -14.73 -2.47
N ALA A 78 -8.85 -14.06 -3.35
CA ALA A 78 -7.94 -12.97 -3.00
C ALA A 78 -8.69 -11.76 -2.43
N LEU A 79 -9.84 -11.41 -3.00
CA LEU A 79 -10.71 -10.34 -2.49
C LEU A 79 -11.14 -10.60 -1.05
N THR A 80 -11.50 -11.84 -0.71
CA THR A 80 -11.94 -12.21 0.64
C THR A 80 -10.81 -12.04 1.67
N LEU A 81 -9.56 -12.37 1.29
CA LEU A 81 -8.40 -12.16 2.16
C LEU A 81 -8.14 -10.68 2.40
N CYS A 82 -8.16 -9.87 1.34
CA CYS A 82 -7.97 -8.42 1.44
C CYS A 82 -9.06 -7.74 2.29
N GLN A 83 -10.32 -8.15 2.15
CA GLN A 83 -11.43 -7.63 2.97
C GLN A 83 -11.26 -7.97 4.46
N ARG A 84 -10.78 -9.18 4.78
CA ARG A 84 -10.49 -9.56 6.17
C ARG A 84 -9.38 -8.69 6.78
N LEU A 85 -8.34 -8.37 5.99
CA LEU A 85 -7.29 -7.46 6.41
C LEU A 85 -7.84 -6.04 6.59
N GLU A 86 -8.61 -5.52 5.63
CA GLU A 86 -9.19 -4.18 5.67
C GLU A 86 -10.06 -3.94 6.92
N ASN A 87 -10.83 -4.94 7.34
CA ASN A 87 -11.62 -4.86 8.58
C ASN A 87 -10.77 -4.64 9.84
N LYS A 88 -9.48 -5.01 9.84
CA LYS A 88 -8.55 -4.79 10.95
C LYS A 88 -7.89 -3.41 10.90
N LEU A 89 -8.02 -2.67 9.80
CA LEU A 89 -7.32 -1.40 9.58
C LEU A 89 -8.02 -0.19 10.22
N ASN A 90 -9.02 -0.41 11.09
CA ASN A 90 -9.76 0.65 11.81
C ASN A 90 -10.30 1.77 10.90
N GLY A 91 -10.72 1.40 9.68
CA GLY A 91 -11.27 2.33 8.69
C GLY A 91 -10.23 3.03 7.81
N ASN A 92 -8.94 2.73 7.98
CA ASN A 92 -7.94 3.01 6.94
C ASN A 92 -8.22 2.15 5.70
N ILE A 93 -7.77 2.63 4.55
CA ILE A 93 -8.11 2.07 3.24
C ILE A 93 -6.96 1.19 2.77
N LEU A 94 -7.26 -0.07 2.42
CA LEU A 94 -6.29 -0.96 1.79
C LEU A 94 -6.37 -0.81 0.27
N VAL A 95 -5.22 -0.57 -0.37
CA VAL A 95 -5.12 -0.56 -1.83
C VAL A 95 -4.12 -1.62 -2.26
N VAL A 96 -4.49 -2.36 -3.30
CA VAL A 96 -3.68 -3.44 -3.87
C VAL A 96 -3.20 -3.04 -5.25
N TYR A 97 -1.89 -2.99 -5.44
CA TYR A 97 -1.21 -2.67 -6.68
C TYR A 97 -0.63 -3.92 -7.34
N ALA A 98 -0.50 -3.87 -8.67
CA ALA A 98 0.15 -4.94 -9.43
C ALA A 98 1.62 -5.11 -9.01
N LYS A 99 2.10 -6.37 -9.00
CA LYS A 99 3.51 -6.71 -8.80
C LYS A 99 4.02 -7.51 -10.02
N PRO A 100 5.04 -7.02 -10.76
CA PRO A 100 5.75 -5.75 -10.55
C PRO A 100 4.85 -4.53 -10.77
N LEU A 101 5.23 -3.39 -10.17
CA LEU A 101 4.49 -2.13 -10.34
C LEU A 101 4.37 -1.75 -11.82
N GLN A 102 3.15 -1.37 -12.21
CA GLN A 102 2.86 -0.88 -13.55
C GLN A 102 2.29 0.52 -13.46
N ARG A 103 2.81 1.46 -14.23
CA ARG A 103 2.21 2.79 -14.35
C ARG A 103 0.96 2.75 -15.23
N TRP A 104 0.05 3.70 -15.03
CA TRP A 104 -1.12 3.90 -15.90
C TRP A 104 -0.73 4.01 -17.37
#